data_AF-A0A1W9XBY7-F1
#
_entry.id   AF-A0A1W9XBY7-F1
#
_cell.length_a   1.000
_cell.length_b   1.000
_cell.length_c   1.000
_cell.angle_alpha   90.00
_cell.angle_beta   90.00
_cell.angle_gamma   90.00
#
_symmetry.space_group_name_H-M   'P 1'
#
loop_
_entity.id
_entity.type
_entity.pdbx_description
1 polymer ?
#
loop_
_entity_poly.entity_id
_entity_poly.type
_entity_poly.pdbx_seq_one_letter_code
_entity_poly.pdbx_strand_id
1 'polypeptide(L)'
;MKRIISILFMLAAFAPHTAQVFSADYDSLPDDAALDAELEWIRAETVVMTKIATKTAMDADLVPGMVTVLRGGALEEQGIRTVHDALSLVPGVSTHINVMGNEIVSVRGLGGSLFSGNLKLMLDGVALNDSLTAGGYVIYQLPVEQIERIEIIRGPGSVIYGEYAYAGVVNVITRKKKNRAYARLDGDESVRTCSGGGTLSYEHPEREFDLTLNISGLRSRGSDVTAGEDRLYEGFSGMTFGDFSYSPGACKLCTAGQTGCPVPGIREFFFVRTVCSEQQWRSFRNAPYPPLG
;
A
#
# COMPACT_ATOMS: atom_id res chain seq x y z
N MET A 1 -57.94 80.48 20.19
CA MET A 1 -56.93 80.98 19.23
C MET A 1 -55.88 79.89 19.07
N LYS A 2 -56.00 79.08 18.03
CA LYS A 2 -55.09 79.01 16.87
C LYS A 2 -53.80 78.21 17.13
N ARG A 3 -53.81 76.99 16.56
CA ARG A 3 -52.68 76.30 15.91
C ARG A 3 -51.60 75.75 16.83
N ILE A 4 -51.60 74.43 17.01
CA ILE A 4 -50.52 73.50 16.60
C ILE A 4 -51.17 72.09 16.63
N ILE A 5 -51.91 71.82 15.56
CA ILE A 5 -52.31 70.48 15.13
C ILE A 5 -51.29 70.15 14.04
N SER A 6 -50.31 69.30 14.34
CA SER A 6 -49.54 68.49 13.38
C SER A 6 -48.28 67.98 14.07
N ILE A 7 -48.41 66.91 14.86
CA ILE A 7 -47.47 65.80 15.17
C ILE A 7 -48.23 64.82 16.12
N LEU A 8 -49.54 64.66 15.89
CA LEU A 8 -50.39 63.74 16.65
C LEU A 8 -50.68 62.52 15.78
N PHE A 9 -49.66 61.73 15.43
CA PHE A 9 -49.86 60.37 14.88
C PHE A 9 -48.62 59.46 14.96
N MET A 10 -47.70 59.67 15.90
CA MET A 10 -46.46 58.86 15.94
C MET A 10 -45.86 58.66 17.33
N LEU A 11 -46.68 58.41 18.37
CA LEU A 11 -46.15 58.06 19.69
C LEU A 11 -47.12 57.24 20.59
N ALA A 12 -47.84 56.26 20.04
CA ALA A 12 -48.73 55.41 20.84
C ALA A 12 -48.91 53.99 20.29
N ALA A 13 -47.82 53.34 19.87
CA ALA A 13 -47.83 51.91 19.56
C ALA A 13 -46.45 51.28 19.82
N PHE A 14 -45.92 51.46 21.02
CA PHE A 14 -44.83 50.61 21.52
C PHE A 14 -45.46 49.49 22.36
N ALA A 15 -46.17 48.58 21.68
CA ALA A 15 -46.48 47.28 22.25
C ALA A 15 -45.22 46.42 22.14
N PRO A 16 -44.80 45.70 23.21
CA PRO A 16 -43.62 44.87 23.15
C PRO A 16 -43.88 43.70 22.20
N HIS A 17 -43.31 43.78 21.00
CA HIS A 17 -43.23 42.66 20.06
C HIS A 17 -42.04 41.79 20.45
N THR A 18 -42.09 41.21 21.65
CA THR A 18 -41.04 40.32 22.17
C THR A 18 -41.69 39.13 22.83
N ALA A 19 -42.07 38.12 22.03
CA ALA A 19 -42.24 36.74 22.50
C ALA A 19 -42.56 35.73 21.38
N GLN A 20 -42.10 35.87 20.13
CA GLN A 20 -42.39 34.84 19.11
C GLN A 20 -41.28 34.67 18.06
N VAL A 21 -40.03 34.46 18.48
CA VAL A 21 -39.03 33.78 17.63
C VAL A 21 -38.06 33.08 18.59
N PHE A 22 -37.72 31.81 18.33
CA PHE A 22 -37.00 30.85 19.19
C PHE A 22 -37.87 30.02 20.15
N SER A 23 -38.86 29.31 19.61
CA SER A 23 -38.89 27.88 19.85
C SER A 23 -38.15 27.24 18.67
N ALA A 24 -36.84 27.03 18.79
CA ALA A 24 -36.20 26.07 17.92
C ALA A 24 -36.89 24.73 18.21
N ASP A 25 -37.43 24.11 17.17
CA ASP A 25 -37.99 22.76 17.24
C ASP A 25 -36.88 21.80 17.69
N TYR A 26 -36.79 21.57 19.01
CA TYR A 26 -35.93 20.53 19.58
C TYR A 26 -36.47 19.12 19.27
N ASP A 27 -37.68 19.04 18.71
CA ASP A 27 -38.39 17.81 18.35
C ASP A 27 -37.88 17.18 17.04
N SER A 28 -36.90 17.81 16.37
CA SER A 28 -36.26 17.29 15.15
C SER A 28 -34.81 16.86 15.34
N LEU A 29 -34.33 16.69 16.58
CA LEU A 29 -33.08 15.96 16.79
C LEU A 29 -33.31 14.52 16.31
N PRO A 30 -32.38 13.93 15.52
CA PRO A 30 -32.44 12.52 15.20
C PRO A 30 -32.64 11.74 16.51
N ASP A 31 -33.59 10.81 16.52
CA ASP A 31 -33.80 9.91 17.66
C ASP A 31 -32.45 9.36 18.14
N ASP A 32 -32.25 9.21 19.45
CA ASP A 32 -30.95 8.77 20.00
C ASP A 32 -30.51 7.44 19.36
N ALA A 33 -31.47 6.59 18.99
CA ALA A 33 -31.24 5.36 18.23
C ALA A 33 -30.75 5.59 16.79
N ALA A 34 -31.21 6.65 16.12
CA ALA A 34 -30.72 7.04 14.79
C ALA A 34 -29.30 7.60 14.87
N LEU A 35 -28.99 8.39 15.90
CA LEU A 35 -27.65 8.90 16.15
C LEU A 35 -26.67 7.78 16.54
N ASP A 36 -27.13 6.80 17.35
CA ASP A 36 -26.35 5.63 17.73
C ASP A 36 -26.08 4.70 16.53
N ALA A 37 -27.06 4.51 15.65
CA ALA A 37 -26.85 3.82 14.38
C ALA A 37 -25.90 4.60 13.46
N GLU A 38 -25.95 5.94 13.49
CA GLU A 38 -25.04 6.82 12.77
C GLU A 38 -23.60 6.68 13.30
N LEU A 39 -23.44 6.69 14.62
CA LEU A 39 -22.18 6.47 15.31
C LEU A 39 -21.64 5.05 15.12
N GLU A 40 -22.50 4.03 15.07
CA GLU A 40 -22.08 2.65 14.80
C GLU A 40 -21.48 2.52 13.39
N TRP A 41 -22.10 3.10 12.35
CA TRP A 41 -21.50 3.02 11.02
C TRP A 41 -20.22 3.83 10.94
N ILE A 42 -20.14 5.02 11.55
CA ILE A 42 -18.92 5.83 11.59
C ILE A 42 -17.81 5.06 12.31
N ARG A 43 -18.12 4.40 13.43
CA ARG A 43 -17.16 3.57 14.17
C ARG A 43 -16.74 2.33 13.38
N ALA A 44 -17.65 1.66 12.69
CA ALA A 44 -17.33 0.53 11.83
C ALA A 44 -16.43 0.93 10.64
N GLU A 45 -16.64 2.13 10.09
CA GLU A 45 -15.81 2.71 9.04
C GLU A 45 -14.44 3.18 9.58
N THR A 46 -14.39 3.71 10.81
CA THR A 46 -13.18 4.35 11.39
C THR A 46 -12.25 3.34 12.06
N VAL A 47 -12.78 2.35 12.78
CA VAL A 47 -11.96 1.43 13.60
C VAL A 47 -11.27 0.41 12.70
N VAL A 48 -9.98 0.61 12.45
CA VAL A 48 -9.13 -0.38 11.81
C VAL A 48 -8.42 -1.19 12.87
N MET A 49 -8.90 -2.41 13.11
CA MET A 49 -8.24 -3.32 14.05
C MET A 49 -6.95 -3.88 13.43
N THR A 50 -5.83 -3.69 14.11
CA THR A 50 -4.54 -4.26 13.75
C THR A 50 -3.91 -4.99 14.93
N LYS A 51 -3.14 -6.04 14.63
CA LYS A 51 -2.36 -6.80 15.63
C LYS A 51 -0.87 -6.50 15.53
N ILE A 52 -0.45 -5.62 14.61
CA ILE A 52 0.95 -5.53 14.20
C ILE A 52 1.85 -5.04 15.35
N ALA A 53 1.45 -4.01 16.10
CA ALA A 53 2.36 -3.45 17.10
C ALA A 53 2.25 -4.07 18.50
N THR A 54 1.22 -4.86 18.82
CA THR A 54 1.02 -5.39 20.19
C THR A 54 0.73 -6.89 20.24
N LYS A 55 0.65 -7.57 19.08
CA LYS A 55 0.14 -8.96 18.92
C LYS A 55 -1.29 -9.16 19.44
N THR A 56 -1.95 -8.10 19.89
CA THR A 56 -3.33 -8.08 20.36
C THR A 56 -4.13 -7.17 19.43
N ALA A 57 -5.38 -7.51 19.14
CA ALA A 57 -6.20 -6.67 18.28
C ALA A 57 -6.47 -5.34 18.99
N MET A 58 -6.01 -4.24 18.40
CA MET A 58 -6.22 -2.88 18.86
C MET A 58 -6.58 -1.98 17.69
N ASP A 59 -7.30 -0.90 17.97
CA ASP A 59 -7.55 0.14 16.98
C ASP A 59 -6.24 0.80 16.56
N ALA A 60 -6.00 0.94 15.25
CA ALA A 60 -4.79 1.51 14.68
C ALA A 60 -4.46 2.89 15.26
N ASP A 61 -5.47 3.69 15.62
CA ASP A 61 -5.30 5.03 16.19
C ASP A 61 -4.90 5.01 17.68
N LEU A 62 -5.20 3.92 18.39
CA LEU A 62 -4.88 3.73 19.81
C LEU A 62 -3.59 2.92 20.04
N VAL A 63 -2.99 2.42 18.97
CA VAL A 63 -1.78 1.60 19.04
C VAL A 63 -0.57 2.45 19.39
N PRO A 64 0.28 2.02 20.35
CA PRO A 64 1.53 2.72 20.64
C PRO A 64 2.51 2.60 19.47
N GLY A 65 2.80 3.73 18.83
CA GLY A 65 3.77 3.83 17.74
C GLY A 65 3.20 4.50 16.50
N MET A 66 4.03 4.62 15.45
CA MET A 66 3.59 5.19 14.18
C MET A 66 3.11 4.09 13.25
N VAL A 67 1.87 3.68 13.46
CA VAL A 67 1.20 2.70 12.61
C VAL A 67 0.43 3.40 11.50
N THR A 68 0.38 2.77 10.34
CA THR A 68 -0.45 3.22 9.22
C THR A 68 -1.05 1.98 8.60
N VAL A 69 -2.36 2.00 8.35
CA VAL A 69 -3.06 0.91 7.69
C VAL A 69 -3.70 1.42 6.42
N LEU A 70 -3.31 0.82 5.29
CA LEU A 70 -3.87 1.13 3.98
C LEU A 70 -4.87 0.02 3.61
N ARG A 71 -6.13 0.36 3.44
CA ARG A 71 -7.17 -0.61 3.02
C ARG A 71 -7.06 -0.87 1.53
N GLY A 72 -7.11 -2.14 1.13
CA GLY A 72 -7.01 -2.54 -0.28
C GLY A 72 -8.14 -1.97 -1.14
N GLY A 73 -9.37 -1.88 -0.61
CA GLY A 73 -10.50 -1.26 -1.33
C GLY A 73 -10.25 0.21 -1.68
N ALA A 74 -9.77 0.99 -0.72
CA ALA A 74 -9.44 2.41 -0.94
C ALA A 74 -8.27 2.58 -1.92
N LEU A 75 -7.26 1.70 -1.86
CA LEU A 75 -6.13 1.70 -2.79
C LEU A 75 -6.59 1.38 -4.23
N GLU A 76 -7.53 0.44 -4.41
CA GLU A 76 -8.12 0.13 -5.72
C GLU A 76 -8.88 1.33 -6.30
N GLU A 77 -9.67 2.02 -5.47
CA GLU A 77 -10.42 3.23 -5.85
C GLU A 77 -9.50 4.40 -6.25
N GLN A 78 -8.34 4.51 -5.59
CA GLN A 78 -7.30 5.48 -5.92
C GLN A 78 -6.51 5.10 -7.18
N GLY A 79 -6.76 3.93 -7.77
CA GLY A 79 -6.07 3.44 -8.96
C GLY A 79 -4.65 2.95 -8.70
N ILE A 80 -4.27 2.72 -7.44
CA ILE A 80 -2.97 2.17 -7.05
C ILE A 80 -2.87 0.72 -7.51
N ARG A 81 -1.69 0.33 -8.03
CA ARG A 81 -1.50 -0.95 -8.73
C ARG A 81 -0.83 -1.99 -7.86
N THR A 82 0.28 -1.61 -7.24
CA THR A 82 1.16 -2.53 -6.52
C THR A 82 1.34 -2.13 -5.07
N VAL A 83 1.81 -3.07 -4.24
CA VAL A 83 2.24 -2.77 -2.86
C VAL A 83 3.32 -1.69 -2.85
N HIS A 84 4.27 -1.75 -3.79
CA HIS A 84 5.32 -0.74 -3.91
C HIS A 84 4.74 0.68 -4.06
N ASP A 85 3.76 0.83 -4.96
CA ASP A 85 3.11 2.11 -5.19
C ASP A 85 2.29 2.55 -3.97
N ALA A 86 1.60 1.61 -3.30
CA ALA A 86 0.84 1.89 -2.09
C ALA A 86 1.74 2.42 -0.96
N LEU A 87 2.96 1.88 -0.81
CA LEU A 87 3.91 2.31 0.21
C LEU A 87 4.39 3.76 0.00
N SER A 88 4.37 4.28 -1.23
CA SER A 88 4.73 5.67 -1.52
C SER A 88 3.75 6.69 -0.93
N LEU A 89 2.52 6.27 -0.60
CA LEU A 89 1.51 7.12 0.03
C LEU A 89 1.79 7.35 1.52
N VAL A 90 2.63 6.52 2.13
CA VAL A 90 2.87 6.57 3.57
C VAL A 90 3.92 7.64 3.89
N PRO A 91 3.63 8.63 4.75
CA PRO A 91 4.60 9.65 5.10
C PRO A 91 5.85 9.06 5.75
N GLY A 92 7.03 9.51 5.32
CA GLY A 92 8.31 9.02 5.80
C GLY A 92 8.70 7.64 5.25
N VAL A 93 7.95 7.10 4.29
CA VAL A 93 8.36 5.99 3.45
C VAL A 93 8.73 6.57 2.08
N SER A 94 9.85 6.13 1.52
CA SER A 94 10.26 6.49 0.17
C SER A 94 10.53 5.24 -0.63
N THR A 95 10.04 5.25 -1.87
CA THR A 95 10.12 4.13 -2.78
C THR A 95 10.90 4.57 -4.02
N HIS A 96 11.77 3.71 -4.53
CA HIS A 96 12.55 3.98 -5.74
C HIS A 96 12.91 2.67 -6.42
N ILE A 97 13.13 2.75 -7.73
CA ILE A 97 13.58 1.62 -8.52
C ILE A 97 15.06 1.84 -8.82
N ASN A 98 15.90 0.83 -8.57
CA ASN A 98 17.33 0.93 -8.85
C ASN A 98 17.65 0.72 -10.35
N VAL A 99 18.93 0.88 -10.71
CA VAL A 99 19.41 0.69 -12.09
C VAL A 99 19.18 -0.72 -12.65
N MET A 100 19.02 -1.72 -11.78
CA MET A 100 18.73 -3.10 -12.16
C MET A 100 17.21 -3.38 -12.24
N GLY A 101 16.36 -2.37 -12.04
CA GLY A 101 14.91 -2.52 -12.09
C GLY A 101 14.28 -3.11 -10.83
N ASN A 102 15.01 -3.21 -9.71
CA ASN A 102 14.45 -3.71 -8.45
C ASN A 102 13.79 -2.59 -7.66
N GLU A 103 12.63 -2.90 -7.09
CA GLU A 103 11.91 -2.06 -6.16
C GLU A 103 12.62 -1.99 -4.81
N ILE A 104 12.88 -0.78 -4.34
CA ILE A 104 13.53 -0.51 -3.05
C ILE A 104 12.65 0.43 -2.25
N VAL A 105 12.47 0.08 -0.98
CA VAL A 105 11.75 0.89 0.01
C VAL A 105 12.70 1.28 1.13
N SER A 106 12.67 2.54 1.53
CA SER A 106 13.34 3.03 2.72
C SER A 106 12.36 3.75 3.63
N VAL A 107 12.58 3.63 4.95
CA VAL A 107 11.71 4.22 5.97
C VAL A 107 12.56 5.19 6.78
N ARG A 108 12.15 6.47 6.84
CA ARG A 108 12.87 7.56 7.52
C ARG A 108 14.33 7.73 7.05
N GLY A 109 14.58 7.47 5.77
CA GLY A 109 15.92 7.52 5.18
C GLY A 109 16.80 6.32 5.55
N LEU A 110 16.28 5.35 6.31
CA LEU A 110 16.95 4.10 6.63
C LEU A 110 16.51 3.02 5.65
N GLY A 111 17.47 2.44 4.92
CA GLY A 111 17.21 1.55 3.78
C GLY A 111 17.93 2.06 2.53
N GLY A 112 17.53 1.58 1.36
CA GLY A 112 18.05 2.10 0.08
C GLY A 112 19.27 1.38 -0.49
N SER A 113 19.93 0.50 0.28
CA SER A 113 21.01 -0.34 -0.21
C SER A 113 20.50 -1.73 -0.60
N LEU A 114 21.12 -2.35 -1.61
CA LEU A 114 20.79 -3.66 -2.20
C LEU A 114 20.66 -4.80 -1.17
N PHE A 115 21.19 -4.61 0.04
CA PHE A 115 21.24 -5.61 1.11
C PHE A 115 20.94 -5.03 2.48
N SER A 116 20.07 -4.02 2.54
CA SER A 116 19.97 -3.19 3.74
C SER A 116 19.34 -3.89 4.93
N GLY A 117 18.55 -4.97 4.74
CA GLY A 117 17.93 -5.76 5.82
C GLY A 117 17.28 -4.96 6.95
N ASN A 118 16.82 -3.76 6.66
CA ASN A 118 16.36 -2.81 7.67
C ASN A 118 14.84 -2.79 7.79
N LEU A 119 14.12 -3.38 6.83
CA LEU A 119 12.66 -3.41 6.78
C LEU A 119 12.16 -4.86 6.79
N LYS A 120 11.36 -5.21 7.79
CA LYS A 120 10.73 -6.53 7.88
C LYS A 120 9.52 -6.55 6.96
N LEU A 121 9.53 -7.46 6.00
CA LEU A 121 8.46 -7.65 5.03
C LEU A 121 7.75 -8.95 5.36
N MET A 122 6.44 -8.87 5.58
CA MET A 122 5.62 -10.01 5.94
C MET A 122 4.39 -10.08 5.06
N LEU A 123 4.00 -11.31 4.74
CA LEU A 123 2.74 -11.63 4.09
C LEU A 123 1.93 -12.49 5.04
N ASP A 124 0.76 -12.01 5.45
CA ASP A 124 -0.10 -12.67 6.43
C ASP A 124 0.62 -13.04 7.74
N GLY A 125 1.55 -12.18 8.17
CA GLY A 125 2.39 -12.40 9.37
C GLY A 125 3.60 -13.33 9.17
N VAL A 126 3.78 -13.90 7.98
CA VAL A 126 4.94 -14.74 7.64
C VAL A 126 6.03 -13.88 6.99
N ALA A 127 7.25 -13.93 7.52
CA ALA A 127 8.38 -13.19 6.97
C ALA A 127 8.74 -13.66 5.56
N LEU A 128 8.92 -12.71 4.64
CA LEU A 128 9.36 -12.94 3.26
C LEU A 128 10.80 -12.48 3.00
N ASN A 129 11.46 -11.87 3.98
CA ASN A 129 12.87 -11.50 3.85
C ASN A 129 13.74 -12.74 3.61
N ASP A 130 14.58 -12.70 2.58
CA ASP A 130 15.60 -13.71 2.30
C ASP A 130 16.77 -13.58 3.29
N SER A 131 17.31 -14.68 3.79
CA SER A 131 18.52 -14.70 4.62
C SER A 131 19.77 -14.12 3.95
N LEU A 132 19.93 -14.25 2.62
CA LEU A 132 21.13 -13.84 1.91
C LEU A 132 21.17 -12.33 1.68
N THR A 133 20.05 -11.77 1.24
CA THR A 133 19.96 -10.36 0.82
C THR A 133 19.19 -9.49 1.80
N ALA A 134 18.49 -10.12 2.75
CA ALA A 134 17.53 -9.49 3.64
C ALA A 134 16.41 -8.72 2.90
N GLY A 135 16.27 -8.92 1.59
CA GLY A 135 15.26 -8.33 0.73
C GLY A 135 14.01 -9.21 0.63
N GLY A 136 12.90 -8.63 0.18
CA GLY A 136 11.63 -9.34 -0.02
C GLY A 136 10.89 -8.81 -1.25
N TYR A 137 11.61 -8.70 -2.37
CA TYR A 137 11.14 -8.07 -3.62
C TYR A 137 9.78 -8.58 -4.11
N VAL A 138 9.48 -9.86 -3.87
CA VAL A 138 8.22 -10.50 -4.27
C VAL A 138 7.00 -9.79 -3.69
N ILE A 139 7.10 -9.20 -2.50
CA ILE A 139 5.95 -8.54 -1.86
C ILE A 139 5.56 -7.24 -2.58
N TYR A 140 6.54 -6.54 -3.16
CA TYR A 140 6.35 -5.22 -3.75
C TYR A 140 5.54 -5.27 -5.04
N GLN A 141 5.65 -6.37 -5.78
CA GLN A 141 4.94 -6.60 -7.04
C GLN A 141 3.55 -7.20 -6.84
N LEU A 142 3.13 -7.46 -5.60
CA LEU A 142 1.79 -7.97 -5.34
C LEU A 142 0.73 -6.94 -5.77
N PRO A 143 -0.28 -7.35 -6.55
CA PRO A 143 -1.38 -6.49 -6.97
C PRO A 143 -2.31 -6.18 -5.80
N VAL A 144 -2.75 -4.92 -5.72
CA VAL A 144 -3.65 -4.45 -4.65
C VAL A 144 -4.97 -5.21 -4.62
N GLU A 145 -5.43 -5.73 -5.77
CA GLU A 145 -6.69 -6.47 -5.89
C GLU A 145 -6.74 -7.73 -5.00
N GLN A 146 -5.58 -8.32 -4.69
CA GLN A 146 -5.43 -9.50 -3.81
C GLN A 146 -5.28 -9.13 -2.34
N ILE A 147 -5.15 -7.84 -2.01
CA ILE A 147 -4.76 -7.35 -0.70
C ILE A 147 -5.98 -6.83 0.05
N GLU A 148 -6.16 -7.27 1.28
CA GLU A 148 -7.20 -6.75 2.16
C GLU A 148 -6.76 -5.44 2.78
N ARG A 149 -5.54 -5.42 3.31
CA ARG A 149 -4.89 -4.22 3.85
C ARG A 149 -3.38 -4.38 3.93
N ILE A 150 -2.67 -3.27 3.98
CA ILE A 150 -1.24 -3.19 4.24
C ILE A 150 -1.06 -2.47 5.58
N GLU A 151 -0.40 -3.11 6.52
CA GLU A 151 -0.10 -2.57 7.84
C GLU A 151 1.38 -2.20 7.90
N ILE A 152 1.68 -0.95 8.25
CA ILE A 152 3.04 -0.42 8.30
C ILE A 152 3.32 0.12 9.70
N ILE A 153 4.37 -0.37 10.35
CA ILE A 153 4.99 0.25 11.52
C ILE A 153 6.24 1.00 11.04
N ARG A 154 6.27 2.31 11.28
CA ARG A 154 7.46 3.13 11.05
C ARG A 154 8.28 3.24 12.34
N GLY A 155 9.50 2.71 12.32
CA GLY A 155 10.40 2.69 13.49
C GLY A 155 10.73 1.26 13.97
N PRO A 156 11.49 1.15 15.07
CA PRO A 156 12.03 -0.13 15.53
C PRO A 156 10.92 -1.08 16.01
N GLY A 157 10.74 -2.17 15.26
CA GLY A 157 9.82 -3.28 15.55
C GLY A 157 10.51 -4.57 16.00
N SER A 158 11.84 -4.55 16.19
CA SER A 158 12.64 -5.74 16.50
C SER A 158 12.28 -6.45 17.80
N VAL A 159 11.69 -5.74 18.77
CA VAL A 159 11.21 -6.36 20.03
C VAL A 159 10.14 -7.42 19.76
N ILE A 160 9.30 -7.22 18.73
CA ILE A 160 8.13 -8.04 18.47
C ILE A 160 8.37 -9.02 17.33
N TYR A 161 9.08 -8.56 16.29
CA TYR A 161 9.29 -9.26 15.03
C TYR A 161 10.72 -9.73 14.79
N GLY A 162 11.66 -9.36 15.66
CA GLY A 162 13.04 -9.80 15.61
C GLY A 162 13.86 -9.15 14.48
N GLU A 163 14.57 -10.00 13.76
CA GLU A 163 15.44 -9.61 12.65
C GLU A 163 14.70 -8.81 11.57
N TYR A 164 15.47 -7.97 10.87
CA TYR A 164 15.04 -7.07 9.80
C TYR A 164 14.04 -5.97 10.17
N ALA A 165 13.55 -5.91 11.41
CA ALA A 165 12.57 -4.92 11.86
C ALA A 165 13.20 -3.64 12.46
N TYR A 166 14.37 -3.21 11.98
CA TYR A 166 15.09 -2.06 12.56
C TYR A 166 14.47 -0.71 12.18
N ALA A 167 14.21 -0.49 10.89
CA ALA A 167 13.60 0.74 10.38
C ALA A 167 12.06 0.67 10.40
N GLY A 168 11.49 -0.53 10.36
CA GLY A 168 10.05 -0.71 10.30
C GLY A 168 9.62 -2.15 10.06
N VAL A 169 8.30 -2.32 10.01
CA VAL A 169 7.63 -3.57 9.66
C VAL A 169 6.52 -3.27 8.67
N VAL A 170 6.49 -3.97 7.55
CA VAL A 170 5.38 -3.95 6.58
C VAL A 170 4.78 -5.34 6.56
N ASN A 171 3.49 -5.43 6.88
CA ASN A 171 2.71 -6.65 6.82
C ASN A 171 1.59 -6.48 5.79
N VAL A 172 1.66 -7.23 4.71
CA VAL A 172 0.60 -7.29 3.70
C VAL A 172 -0.35 -8.41 4.09
N ILE A 173 -1.62 -8.08 4.27
CA ILE A 173 -2.66 -9.05 4.59
C ILE A 173 -3.47 -9.32 3.33
N THR A 174 -3.52 -10.58 2.92
CA THR A 174 -4.24 -11.01 1.72
C THR A 174 -5.73 -11.18 2.01
N ARG A 175 -6.55 -10.99 0.97
CA ARG A 175 -8.00 -11.21 1.08
C ARG A 175 -8.28 -12.69 1.32
N LYS A 176 -9.08 -12.99 2.34
CA LYS A 176 -9.56 -14.34 2.64
C LYS A 176 -11.05 -14.46 2.33
N LYS A 177 -11.49 -15.70 2.04
CA LYS A 177 -12.91 -16.07 1.93
C LYS A 177 -13.71 -15.31 0.87
N LYS A 178 -13.05 -14.78 -0.16
CA LYS A 178 -13.70 -14.04 -1.25
C LYS A 178 -13.14 -14.48 -2.59
N ASN A 179 -13.96 -15.17 -3.37
CA ASN A 179 -13.62 -15.52 -4.74
C ASN A 179 -13.68 -14.27 -5.60
N ARG A 180 -12.60 -13.97 -6.30
CA ARG A 180 -12.49 -12.78 -7.15
C ARG A 180 -11.62 -13.09 -8.34
N ALA A 181 -12.01 -12.61 -9.51
CA ALA A 181 -11.12 -12.48 -10.65
C ALA A 181 -10.99 -11.00 -10.97
N TYR A 182 -9.81 -10.60 -11.43
CA TYR A 182 -9.55 -9.23 -11.87
C TYR A 182 -8.63 -9.26 -13.09
N ALA A 183 -8.82 -8.28 -13.95
CA ALA A 183 -7.96 -8.03 -15.09
C ALA A 183 -7.81 -6.52 -15.22
N ARG A 184 -6.59 -6.09 -15.50
CA ARG A 184 -6.23 -4.68 -15.55
C ARG A 184 -5.35 -4.43 -16.77
N LEU A 185 -5.63 -3.31 -17.42
CA LEU A 185 -4.84 -2.79 -18.53
C LEU A 185 -4.35 -1.43 -18.08
N ASP A 186 -3.06 -1.34 -17.83
CA ASP A 186 -2.37 -0.12 -17.46
C ASP A 186 -1.45 0.29 -18.59
N GLY A 187 -1.50 1.55 -19.00
CA GLY A 187 -0.50 2.05 -19.91
C GLY A 187 -0.69 3.50 -20.27
N ASP A 188 0.41 4.13 -20.62
CA ASP A 188 0.46 5.43 -21.26
C ASP A 188 1.00 5.26 -22.69
N GLU A 189 1.44 6.35 -23.32
CA GLU A 189 2.03 6.31 -24.66
C GLU A 189 3.32 5.47 -24.71
N SER A 190 4.05 5.34 -23.59
CA SER A 190 5.38 4.74 -23.51
C SER A 190 5.40 3.35 -22.90
N VAL A 191 4.47 3.02 -22.00
CA VAL A 191 4.39 1.73 -21.29
C VAL A 191 3.02 1.10 -21.50
N ARG A 192 2.98 -0.18 -21.87
CA ARG A 192 1.75 -0.97 -21.86
C ARG A 192 1.93 -2.23 -21.03
N THR A 193 1.08 -2.36 -20.03
CA THR A 193 1.11 -3.38 -19.00
C THR A 193 -0.27 -3.99 -18.86
N CYS A 194 -0.39 -5.29 -19.07
CA CYS A 194 -1.59 -6.02 -18.70
C CYS A 194 -1.30 -6.86 -17.46
N SER A 195 -2.18 -6.81 -16.49
CA SER A 195 -2.14 -7.68 -15.32
C SER A 195 -3.49 -8.36 -15.14
N GLY A 196 -3.48 -9.49 -14.47
CA GLY A 196 -4.69 -10.21 -14.15
C GLY A 196 -4.43 -11.29 -13.14
N GLY A 197 -5.49 -11.72 -12.49
CA GLY A 197 -5.38 -12.71 -11.45
C GLY A 197 -6.71 -13.07 -10.86
N GLY A 198 -6.64 -13.94 -9.87
CA GLY A 198 -7.79 -14.29 -9.07
C GLY A 198 -7.40 -14.85 -7.71
N THR A 199 -8.39 -14.79 -6.83
CA THR A 199 -8.38 -15.39 -5.50
C THR A 199 -9.46 -16.46 -5.49
N LEU A 200 -9.11 -17.66 -5.08
CA LEU A 200 -10.02 -18.78 -4.86
C LEU A 200 -9.90 -19.21 -3.39
N SER A 201 -11.00 -19.13 -2.66
CA SER A 201 -11.10 -19.55 -1.28
C SER A 201 -12.06 -20.72 -1.14
N TYR A 202 -11.66 -21.70 -0.34
CA TYR A 202 -12.46 -22.85 0.06
C TYR A 202 -12.46 -22.92 1.59
N GLU A 203 -13.65 -23.02 2.18
CA GLU A 203 -13.86 -23.16 3.61
C GLU A 203 -14.65 -24.43 3.87
N HIS A 204 -14.12 -25.30 4.73
CA HIS A 204 -14.81 -26.53 5.10
C HIS A 204 -15.86 -26.23 6.18
N PRO A 205 -17.13 -26.61 5.99
CA PRO A 205 -18.21 -26.21 6.90
C PRO A 205 -18.12 -26.82 8.30
N GLU A 206 -17.52 -28.02 8.45
CA GLU A 206 -17.47 -28.74 9.74
C GLU A 206 -16.07 -28.87 10.34
N ARG A 207 -15.04 -28.41 9.64
CA ARG A 207 -13.64 -28.51 10.09
C ARG A 207 -13.05 -27.12 10.05
N GLU A 208 -12.18 -26.80 11.01
CA GLU A 208 -11.40 -25.57 11.00
C GLU A 208 -10.30 -25.65 9.93
N PHE A 209 -10.73 -25.68 8.67
CA PHE A 209 -9.86 -25.75 7.51
C PHE A 209 -10.33 -24.74 6.46
N ASP A 210 -9.46 -23.76 6.22
CA ASP A 210 -9.59 -22.77 5.17
C ASP A 210 -8.39 -22.88 4.21
N LEU A 211 -8.68 -22.85 2.92
CA LEU A 211 -7.68 -22.82 1.86
C LEU A 211 -7.94 -21.60 0.99
N THR A 212 -6.92 -20.75 0.82
CA THR A 212 -6.99 -19.63 -0.14
C THR A 212 -5.82 -19.73 -1.11
N LEU A 213 -6.14 -19.69 -2.40
CA LEU A 213 -5.21 -19.69 -3.52
C LEU A 213 -5.27 -18.33 -4.21
N ASN A 214 -4.12 -17.70 -4.35
CA ASN A 214 -3.97 -16.45 -5.08
C ASN A 214 -3.10 -16.70 -6.31
N ILE A 215 -3.61 -16.34 -7.49
CA ILE A 215 -2.88 -16.37 -8.76
C ILE A 215 -2.88 -14.97 -9.33
N SER A 216 -1.71 -14.47 -9.70
CA SER A 216 -1.55 -13.19 -10.37
C SER A 216 -0.48 -13.30 -11.45
N GLY A 217 -0.67 -12.55 -12.51
CA GLY A 217 0.23 -12.46 -13.64
C GLY A 217 0.28 -11.03 -14.16
N LEU A 218 1.47 -10.62 -14.57
CA LEU A 218 1.76 -9.31 -15.13
C LEU A 218 2.55 -9.51 -16.42
N ARG A 219 2.19 -8.75 -17.46
CA ARG A 219 2.97 -8.63 -18.68
C ARG A 219 3.10 -7.17 -19.03
N SER A 220 4.31 -6.64 -18.93
CA SER A 220 4.63 -5.28 -19.38
C SER A 220 5.52 -5.32 -20.61
N ARG A 221 5.34 -4.35 -21.50
CA ARG A 221 6.30 -4.06 -22.57
C ARG A 221 7.47 -3.19 -22.09
N GLY A 222 7.47 -2.77 -20.83
CA GLY A 222 8.41 -1.79 -20.33
C GLY A 222 8.17 -0.42 -20.95
N SER A 223 9.03 0.54 -20.63
CA SER A 223 9.06 1.85 -21.25
C SER A 223 10.11 1.88 -22.35
N ASP A 224 9.73 2.26 -23.57
CA ASP A 224 10.69 2.69 -24.59
C ASP A 224 11.16 4.11 -24.24
N VAL A 225 12.01 4.23 -23.21
CA VAL A 225 12.66 5.51 -22.90
C VAL A 225 13.89 5.60 -23.79
N THR A 226 13.88 6.55 -24.72
CA THR A 226 15.12 6.98 -25.37
C THR A 226 15.87 7.80 -24.34
N ALA A 227 16.84 7.20 -23.65
CA ALA A 227 17.76 7.97 -22.81
C ALA A 227 18.53 8.92 -23.74
N GLY A 228 18.40 10.24 -23.49
CA GLY A 228 19.30 11.21 -24.10
C GLY A 228 20.73 11.03 -23.59
N GLU A 229 21.68 11.76 -24.17
CA GLU A 229 23.05 11.79 -23.65
C GLU A 229 23.03 12.26 -22.18
N ASP A 230 23.50 11.40 -21.27
CA ASP A 230 23.60 11.72 -19.85
C ASP A 230 24.80 12.65 -19.60
N ARG A 231 24.78 13.49 -18.56
CA ARG A 231 25.89 14.39 -18.22
C ARG A 231 27.17 13.64 -17.85
N LEU A 232 27.08 12.34 -17.54
CA LEU A 232 28.23 11.45 -17.34
C LEU A 232 28.92 11.04 -18.65
N TYR A 233 28.31 11.29 -19.81
CA TYR A 233 28.94 11.13 -21.12
C TYR A 233 30.14 12.07 -21.31
N GLU A 234 30.17 13.21 -20.61
CA GLU A 234 31.30 14.15 -20.64
C GLU A 234 32.44 13.80 -19.66
N GLY A 235 32.28 12.75 -18.84
CA GLY A 235 33.31 12.27 -17.91
C GLY A 235 33.64 13.23 -16.75
N PHE A 236 34.29 12.70 -15.70
CA PHE A 236 34.89 13.55 -14.66
C PHE A 236 36.13 14.22 -15.26
N SER A 237 36.09 15.55 -15.47
CA SER A 237 37.19 16.32 -16.09
C SER A 237 37.54 15.91 -17.53
N GLY A 238 36.55 15.58 -18.36
CA GLY A 238 36.78 15.30 -19.80
C GLY A 238 37.48 13.98 -20.11
N MET A 239 37.65 13.10 -19.10
CA MET A 239 38.12 11.73 -19.31
C MET A 239 36.91 10.80 -19.47
N THR A 240 36.59 10.44 -20.72
CA THR A 240 35.58 9.45 -21.08
C THR A 240 36.09 8.04 -20.74
N PHE A 241 35.52 7.41 -19.71
CA PHE A 241 35.79 6.00 -19.38
C PHE A 241 34.98 5.01 -20.24
N GLY A 242 34.61 5.39 -21.47
CA GLY A 242 33.81 4.60 -22.42
C GLY A 242 32.35 5.03 -22.49
N ASP A 243 31.71 4.72 -23.63
CA ASP A 243 30.30 5.00 -23.94
C ASP A 243 29.34 4.09 -23.14
N PHE A 244 29.35 4.21 -21.82
CA PHE A 244 28.47 3.42 -20.94
C PHE A 244 27.24 4.23 -20.55
N SER A 245 26.11 3.96 -21.20
CA SER A 245 24.81 4.44 -20.71
C SER A 245 24.44 3.70 -19.42
N TYR A 246 24.18 4.44 -18.34
CA TYR A 246 23.64 3.92 -17.07
C TYR A 246 22.11 3.90 -17.03
N SER A 247 21.43 4.16 -18.16
CA SER A 247 19.97 4.09 -18.25
C SER A 247 19.46 2.68 -17.93
N PRO A 248 18.46 2.50 -17.02
CA PRO A 248 17.90 1.20 -16.71
C PRO A 248 17.26 0.56 -17.95
N GLY A 249 17.84 -0.55 -18.43
CA GLY A 249 17.32 -1.34 -19.56
C GLY A 249 18.41 -2.00 -20.41
N ALA A 250 18.06 -3.04 -21.18
CA ALA A 250 18.98 -3.71 -22.08
C ALA A 250 19.48 -2.78 -23.21
N CYS A 251 20.70 -2.25 -23.06
CA CYS A 251 21.41 -1.56 -24.14
C CYS A 251 21.52 -2.49 -25.37
N LYS A 252 20.78 -2.18 -26.44
CA LYS A 252 21.32 -2.49 -27.76
C LYS A 252 22.58 -1.65 -27.90
N LEU A 253 23.70 -2.27 -28.29
CA LEU A 253 24.90 -1.58 -28.74
C LEU A 253 24.51 -0.65 -29.91
N CYS A 254 24.14 0.59 -29.60
CA CYS A 254 24.01 1.64 -30.57
C CYS A 254 25.43 1.96 -31.00
N THR A 255 25.71 1.73 -32.26
CA THR A 255 26.95 2.19 -32.86
C THR A 255 26.95 3.72 -32.80
N ALA A 256 28.09 4.32 -32.47
CA ALA A 256 28.24 5.76 -32.33
C ALA A 256 27.57 6.53 -33.48
N GLY A 257 26.64 7.43 -33.16
CA GLY A 257 25.94 8.28 -34.12
C GLY A 257 24.47 7.95 -34.41
N GLN A 258 23.86 6.96 -33.75
CA GLN A 258 22.41 6.71 -33.87
C GLN A 258 21.63 7.26 -32.68
N THR A 259 20.78 8.27 -32.93
CA THR A 259 19.72 8.70 -32.01
C THR A 259 18.53 7.74 -32.08
N GLY A 260 18.01 7.27 -30.94
CA GLY A 260 16.73 6.54 -30.87
C GLY A 260 16.82 5.01 -30.89
N CYS A 261 17.65 4.39 -30.04
CA CYS A 261 17.67 2.93 -29.91
C CYS A 261 16.61 2.39 -28.93
N PRO A 262 15.78 1.41 -29.35
CA PRO A 262 14.80 0.76 -28.48
C PRO A 262 15.42 -0.34 -27.62
N VAL A 263 14.97 -0.41 -26.36
CA VAL A 263 15.46 -1.34 -25.34
C VAL A 263 14.43 -2.46 -25.11
N PRO A 264 14.77 -3.75 -25.28
CA PRO A 264 13.80 -4.83 -25.09
C PRO A 264 13.50 -5.09 -23.61
N GLY A 265 12.20 -5.16 -23.28
CA GLY A 265 11.68 -5.50 -21.96
C GLY A 265 11.80 -6.99 -21.59
N ILE A 266 11.90 -7.25 -20.28
CA ILE A 266 12.01 -8.56 -19.64
C ILE A 266 10.72 -9.37 -19.88
N ARG A 267 10.87 -10.63 -20.30
CA ARG A 267 9.75 -11.51 -20.66
C ARG A 267 9.51 -12.57 -19.58
N GLU A 268 8.29 -12.56 -19.07
CA GLU A 268 7.56 -13.66 -18.40
C GLU A 268 8.08 -14.10 -17.01
N PHE A 269 7.24 -13.92 -15.99
CA PHE A 269 7.33 -14.63 -14.71
C PHE A 269 5.96 -15.22 -14.39
N PHE A 270 5.92 -16.55 -14.23
CA PHE A 270 4.73 -17.30 -13.84
C PHE A 270 4.91 -17.75 -12.39
N PHE A 271 4.00 -17.35 -11.49
CA PHE A 271 4.09 -17.71 -10.08
C PHE A 271 2.86 -18.51 -9.68
N VAL A 272 3.08 -19.78 -9.29
CA VAL A 272 2.07 -20.65 -8.69
C VAL A 272 2.57 -20.99 -7.29
N ARG A 273 1.82 -20.61 -6.25
CA ARG A 273 2.16 -20.97 -4.86
C ARG A 273 0.97 -21.57 -4.16
N THR A 274 1.18 -22.79 -3.66
CA THR A 274 0.30 -23.50 -2.73
C THR A 274 0.81 -23.23 -1.31
N VAL A 275 -0.05 -22.81 -0.39
CA VAL A 275 0.28 -22.69 1.03
C VAL A 275 -0.19 -23.97 1.73
N CYS A 276 0.74 -24.75 2.29
CA CYS A 276 0.45 -25.89 3.16
C CYS A 276 0.46 -25.46 4.62
N SER A 277 -0.41 -26.07 5.43
CA SER A 277 -0.61 -25.74 6.84
C SER A 277 0.53 -26.21 7.76
N GLU A 278 0.59 -25.59 8.94
CA GLU A 278 1.65 -25.66 9.95
C GLU A 278 1.93 -27.06 10.53
N GLN A 279 1.01 -28.01 10.32
CA GLN A 279 1.14 -29.40 10.79
C GLN A 279 2.09 -30.25 9.92
N GLN A 280 2.27 -29.91 8.64
CA GLN A 280 3.13 -30.64 7.71
C GLN A 280 4.62 -30.30 7.87
N TRP A 281 4.93 -29.18 8.52
CA TRP A 281 6.31 -28.77 8.81
C TRP A 281 6.96 -29.66 9.88
N ARG A 282 6.17 -30.17 10.85
CA ARG A 282 6.72 -30.94 11.98
C ARG A 282 7.23 -32.34 11.57
N SER A 283 6.72 -32.95 10.51
CA SER A 283 7.18 -34.27 10.04
C SER A 283 8.52 -34.22 9.31
N PHE A 284 8.88 -33.07 8.71
CA PHE A 284 10.15 -32.92 7.97
C PHE A 284 11.37 -32.72 8.88
N ARG A 285 11.17 -32.32 10.15
CA ARG A 285 12.26 -31.97 11.07
C ARG A 285 12.97 -33.18 11.69
N ASN A 286 12.39 -34.37 11.59
CA ASN A 286 12.84 -35.58 12.29
C ASN A 286 13.45 -36.65 11.37
N ALA A 287 13.75 -36.34 10.11
CA ALA A 287 14.43 -37.27 9.22
C ALA A 287 15.94 -37.29 9.52
N PRO A 288 16.54 -38.43 9.93
CA PRO A 288 17.98 -38.52 10.14
C PRO A 288 18.72 -38.52 8.79
N TYR A 289 19.74 -37.68 8.67
CA TYR A 289 20.60 -37.61 7.49
C TYR A 289 21.47 -38.87 7.36
N PRO A 290 21.67 -39.41 6.13
CA PRO A 290 22.60 -40.52 5.92
C PRO A 290 24.06 -40.05 6.07
N PRO A 291 24.96 -40.92 6.58
CA PRO A 291 26.37 -40.58 6.72
C PRO A 291 27.05 -40.47 5.36
N LEU A 292 27.84 -39.42 5.18
CA LEU A 292 28.69 -39.19 4.02
C LEU A 292 29.85 -40.20 4.05
N GLY A 293 29.93 -41.04 3.03
CA GLY A 293 31.10 -41.87 2.70
C GLY A 293 31.76 -41.37 1.43
#